data_AF-A0A6A5HRB0-F1
#
_entry.id   AF-A0A6A5HRB0-F1
#
_cell.length_a   1.000
_cell.length_b   1.000
_cell.length_c   1.000
_cell.angle_alpha   90.00
_cell.angle_beta   90.00
_cell.angle_gamma   90.00
#
_symmetry.space_group_name_H-M   'P 1'
#
loop_
_entity.id
_entity.type
_entity.pdbx_description
1 polymer ?
#
loop_
_entity_poly.entity_id
_entity_poly.type
_entity_poly.pdbx_seq_one_letter_code
_entity_poly.pdbx_strand_id
1 'polypeptide(L)'
;MASTILLVWNQGIRLVSGKRVLKNSFFISKSQALERFPMLKNESLKGALIYYDGQHNDARMNLAIILTAIRHGAACANHVRVERLNKDETGKVTGAHVRDMVTGAEWDIKAKAVINATGPFTDSIRLMGDPETARPICAPSSGVHITLPGYYSPSNTGLLDPDTSDGRVIFFLPWERMTIAGTTDAPSEVTLSPQPTDHDIEFILQEIRGYLSKDVSVRRGDVMSAWSGLRPLVRDPNKKDTKSLARNHIIEVGKSGLITIAGGKWTTYRHMAEETVDKVVEVHGLQTVSGCVTPGLLLEGAHDWNALQYIHLVQDYGMEVDVAQHLSSTYGDRAFVVARMCKMTGKRWPIVGQRLHPEFPYLDAEVRSSRRRTRHGGGAWMEFGGAESSTRKARTFIDLEMGQMAKQTAVSNAPLNLTKEEMQRAKERFHQLDKDRKGHITVNDLRKHFREHNQKIDERVLHELLNEVDLNKNGEIEIAEFFQLYSGLKGGQLTSNRLVGYLDEIHGTPSVNRACGGI
;
A
#
# COMPACT_ATOMS: atom_id res chain seq x y z
N MET A 1 1.90 -18.31 27.32
CA MET A 1 2.96 -17.29 27.50
C MET A 1 2.30 -15.92 27.50
N ALA A 2 2.74 -15.00 28.35
CA ALA A 2 2.12 -13.68 28.48
C ALA A 2 2.58 -12.78 27.32
N SER A 3 1.70 -12.52 26.35
CA SER A 3 1.99 -11.67 25.20
C SER A 3 2.20 -10.22 25.68
N THR A 4 3.43 -9.73 25.62
CA THR A 4 3.69 -8.29 25.77
C THR A 4 3.32 -7.63 24.46
N ILE A 5 2.19 -6.92 24.45
CA ILE A 5 1.75 -6.16 23.29
C ILE A 5 2.52 -4.83 23.25
N LEU A 6 3.21 -4.58 22.14
CA LEU A 6 3.85 -3.30 21.87
C LEU A 6 2.90 -2.48 21.00
N LEU A 7 2.38 -1.40 21.57
CA LEU A 7 1.63 -0.41 20.82
C LEU A 7 2.64 0.59 20.24
N VAL A 8 2.60 0.76 18.93
CA VAL A 8 3.50 1.68 18.23
C VAL A 8 2.75 2.98 17.98
N TRP A 9 3.26 4.08 18.50
CA TRP A 9 2.81 5.42 18.11
C TRP A 9 3.86 6.05 17.21
N ASN A 10 3.55 6.55 16.02
CA ASN A 10 4.53 7.18 15.14
C ASN A 10 5.43 8.24 15.88
N GLN A 11 6.76 7.96 16.00
CA GLN A 11 7.99 8.78 16.23
C GLN A 11 9.05 8.40 17.34
N GLY A 12 9.96 7.42 17.09
CA GLY A 12 11.33 6.97 17.59
C GLY A 12 11.83 6.72 19.07
N ILE A 13 12.41 5.51 19.33
CA ILE A 13 13.05 4.83 20.52
C ILE A 13 14.27 5.52 21.24
N ARG A 14 14.51 5.17 22.54
CA ARG A 14 15.31 5.87 23.59
C ARG A 14 16.81 5.52 23.81
N LEU A 15 17.26 4.28 23.73
CA LEU A 15 18.53 3.88 24.38
C LEU A 15 19.79 3.91 23.48
N VAL A 16 19.62 3.74 22.16
CA VAL A 16 20.74 3.75 21.18
C VAL A 16 20.85 5.09 20.45
N SER A 17 19.79 5.88 20.46
CA SER A 17 19.62 7.09 19.64
C SER A 17 20.14 8.39 20.30
N GLY A 18 20.47 8.38 21.58
CA GLY A 18 21.05 9.55 22.28
C GLY A 18 20.14 10.79 22.22
N LYS A 19 20.62 11.89 21.63
CA LYS A 19 19.81 13.12 21.43
C LYS A 19 18.86 13.05 20.22
N ARG A 20 18.91 11.97 19.44
CA ARG A 20 18.07 11.75 18.24
C ARG A 20 16.80 10.95 18.57
N VAL A 21 16.42 10.89 19.85
CA VAL A 21 15.14 10.32 20.30
C VAL A 21 14.03 11.23 19.80
N LEU A 22 13.05 10.65 19.12
CA LEU A 22 11.89 11.39 18.68
C LEU A 22 10.95 11.63 19.88
N LYS A 23 10.53 10.57 20.61
CA LYS A 23 9.79 10.65 21.89
C LYS A 23 10.12 9.49 22.83
N ASN A 24 9.91 9.69 24.14
CA ASN A 24 10.16 8.66 25.16
C ASN A 24 9.14 7.53 25.09
N SER A 25 9.60 6.27 25.14
CA SER A 25 8.74 5.11 25.34
C SER A 25 8.22 5.03 26.79
N PHE A 26 7.00 4.56 26.98
CA PHE A 26 6.36 4.43 28.29
C PHE A 26 5.42 3.25 28.34
N PHE A 27 5.21 2.71 29.54
CA PHE A 27 4.21 1.66 29.79
C PHE A 27 2.83 2.28 30.03
N ILE A 28 1.79 1.61 29.54
CA ILE A 28 0.40 1.95 29.82
C ILE A 28 -0.33 0.76 30.42
N SER A 29 -1.30 1.05 31.29
CA SER A 29 -2.12 0.03 31.92
C SER A 29 -3.01 -0.69 30.90
N LYS A 30 -3.55 -1.84 31.30
CA LYS A 30 -4.55 -2.59 30.52
C LYS A 30 -5.73 -1.72 30.07
N SER A 31 -6.29 -0.91 30.97
CA SER A 31 -7.45 -0.05 30.67
C SER A 31 -7.09 1.01 29.63
N GLN A 32 -5.92 1.65 29.76
CA GLN A 32 -5.41 2.63 28.79
C GLN A 32 -5.12 2.00 27.43
N ALA A 33 -4.63 0.76 27.40
CA ALA A 33 -4.40 0.03 26.15
C ALA A 33 -5.71 -0.25 25.42
N LEU A 34 -6.75 -0.71 26.14
CA LEU A 34 -8.08 -0.93 25.56
C LEU A 34 -8.78 0.38 25.17
N GLU A 35 -8.55 1.48 25.88
CA GLU A 35 -9.07 2.79 25.46
C GLU A 35 -8.45 3.26 24.13
N ARG A 36 -7.14 3.06 23.97
CA ARG A 36 -6.40 3.46 22.76
C ARG A 36 -6.62 2.52 21.58
N PHE A 37 -6.74 1.22 21.86
CA PHE A 37 -6.92 0.17 20.86
C PHE A 37 -8.04 -0.78 21.32
N PRO A 38 -9.32 -0.38 21.15
CA PRO A 38 -10.48 -1.09 21.71
C PRO A 38 -10.66 -2.52 21.20
N MET A 39 -10.08 -2.82 20.04
CA MET A 39 -10.19 -4.13 19.42
C MET A 39 -9.22 -5.15 20.00
N LEU A 40 -8.31 -4.77 20.89
CA LEU A 40 -7.38 -5.74 21.48
C LEU A 40 -8.11 -6.80 22.29
N LYS A 41 -7.64 -8.03 22.19
CA LYS A 41 -8.07 -9.15 23.01
C LYS A 41 -7.85 -8.84 24.49
N ASN A 42 -8.92 -8.97 25.26
CA ASN A 42 -8.92 -8.63 26.68
C ASN A 42 -8.37 -9.77 27.56
N GLU A 43 -8.59 -11.02 27.14
CA GLU A 43 -8.20 -12.22 27.86
C GLU A 43 -6.68 -12.39 27.78
N SER A 44 -5.99 -12.05 28.87
CA SER A 44 -4.52 -12.10 29.07
C SER A 44 -3.75 -10.81 28.86
N LEU A 45 -4.39 -9.73 28.40
CA LEU A 45 -3.73 -8.41 28.32
C LEU A 45 -3.40 -7.89 29.73
N LYS A 46 -2.13 -7.57 29.98
CA LYS A 46 -1.65 -6.99 31.25
C LYS A 46 -1.42 -5.47 31.17
N GLY A 47 -1.18 -4.98 29.98
CA GLY A 47 -0.82 -3.60 29.66
C GLY A 47 -0.12 -3.57 28.31
N ALA A 48 0.44 -2.43 27.95
CA ALA A 48 1.17 -2.29 26.70
C ALA A 48 2.37 -1.36 26.85
N LEU A 49 3.38 -1.55 26.01
CA LEU A 49 4.49 -0.62 25.88
C LEU A 49 4.22 0.27 24.68
N ILE A 50 4.17 1.58 24.92
CA ILE A 50 4.15 2.58 23.87
C ILE A 50 5.60 2.92 23.55
N TYR A 51 6.00 2.61 22.33
CA TYR A 51 7.21 3.18 21.74
C TYR A 51 6.82 3.92 20.48
N TYR A 52 7.82 4.57 19.90
CA TYR A 52 7.57 5.32 18.72
C TYR A 52 8.52 5.01 17.56
N ASP A 53 8.06 5.18 16.31
CA ASP A 53 8.85 4.94 15.08
C ASP A 53 8.52 5.87 13.88
N GLY A 54 9.34 5.90 12.83
CA GLY A 54 9.06 6.72 11.64
C GLY A 54 8.26 5.95 10.57
N GLN A 55 7.30 6.64 9.95
CA GLN A 55 6.57 6.15 8.78
C GLN A 55 6.77 7.11 7.61
N HIS A 56 6.91 6.57 6.41
CA HIS A 56 7.06 7.37 5.20
C HIS A 56 6.57 6.59 3.98
N ASN A 57 6.28 7.32 2.90
CA ASN A 57 5.97 6.72 1.62
C ASN A 57 7.29 6.49 0.87
N ASP A 58 7.69 5.22 0.75
CA ASP A 58 8.94 4.80 0.14
C ASP A 58 9.05 5.22 -1.33
N ALA A 59 8.02 4.96 -2.13
CA ALA A 59 7.98 5.31 -3.55
C ALA A 59 8.05 6.83 -3.78
N ARG A 60 7.32 7.61 -2.97
CA ARG A 60 7.35 9.09 -3.06
C ARG A 60 8.69 9.66 -2.63
N MET A 61 9.29 9.11 -1.57
CA MET A 61 10.62 9.51 -1.12
C MET A 61 11.68 9.17 -2.18
N ASN A 62 11.60 8.00 -2.81
CA ASN A 62 12.49 7.62 -3.91
C ASN A 62 12.42 8.62 -5.06
N LEU A 63 11.20 8.99 -5.46
CA LEU A 63 10.99 10.00 -6.50
C LEU A 63 11.54 11.37 -6.08
N ALA A 64 11.35 11.79 -4.83
CA ALA A 64 11.89 13.05 -4.33
C ALA A 64 13.43 13.07 -4.37
N ILE A 65 14.09 11.95 -4.06
CA ILE A 65 15.56 11.80 -4.18
C ILE A 65 15.99 11.99 -5.63
N ILE A 66 15.35 11.29 -6.57
CA ILE A 66 15.67 11.38 -8.02
C ILE A 66 15.45 12.80 -8.54
N LEU A 67 14.31 13.42 -8.22
CA LEU A 67 14.00 14.79 -8.64
C LEU A 67 15.01 15.80 -8.06
N THR A 68 15.46 15.59 -6.82
CA THR A 68 16.50 16.41 -6.19
C THR A 68 17.83 16.24 -6.93
N ALA A 69 18.22 15.00 -7.27
CA ALA A 69 19.42 14.74 -8.05
C ALA A 69 19.38 15.45 -9.43
N ILE A 70 18.24 15.41 -10.12
CA ILE A 70 18.04 16.12 -11.40
C ILE A 70 18.22 17.63 -11.23
N ARG A 71 17.69 18.23 -10.14
CA ARG A 71 17.91 19.66 -9.85
C ARG A 71 19.37 20.02 -9.61
N HIS A 72 20.17 19.07 -9.14
CA HIS A 72 21.61 19.19 -9.00
C HIS A 72 22.40 18.78 -10.26
N GLY A 73 21.72 18.56 -11.39
CA GLY A 73 22.34 18.32 -12.69
C GLY A 73 22.54 16.84 -13.05
N ALA A 74 22.01 15.90 -12.27
CA ALA A 74 22.07 14.48 -12.63
C ALA A 74 21.15 14.17 -13.83
N ALA A 75 21.66 13.39 -14.78
CA ALA A 75 20.85 12.77 -15.81
C ALA A 75 20.26 11.46 -15.27
N CYS A 76 18.93 11.34 -15.25
CA CYS A 76 18.23 10.15 -14.78
C CYS A 76 17.31 9.62 -15.89
N ALA A 77 17.29 8.29 -16.06
CA ALA A 77 16.45 7.60 -17.03
C ALA A 77 15.81 6.37 -16.37
N ASN A 78 14.49 6.22 -16.50
CA ASN A 78 13.78 4.99 -16.19
C ASN A 78 13.50 4.21 -17.48
N HIS A 79 13.08 2.95 -17.36
CA HIS A 79 12.85 2.05 -18.50
C HIS A 79 14.07 1.83 -19.41
N VAL A 80 15.27 2.12 -18.93
CA VAL A 80 16.53 1.83 -19.62
C VAL A 80 17.20 0.65 -18.92
N ARG A 81 17.33 -0.47 -19.63
CA ARG A 81 17.95 -1.70 -19.11
C ARG A 81 19.40 -1.78 -19.54
N VAL A 82 20.28 -2.19 -18.62
CA VAL A 82 21.66 -2.57 -18.95
C VAL A 82 21.66 -3.97 -19.54
N GLU A 83 22.12 -4.12 -20.78
CA GLU A 83 22.23 -5.41 -21.47
C GLU A 83 23.63 -6.03 -21.31
N ARG A 84 24.68 -5.19 -21.33
CA ARG A 84 26.07 -5.60 -21.06
C ARG A 84 26.91 -4.45 -20.52
N LEU A 85 27.99 -4.79 -19.83
CA LEU A 85 29.01 -3.83 -19.40
C LEU A 85 30.10 -3.71 -20.48
N ASN A 86 30.43 -2.49 -20.85
CA ASN A 86 31.51 -2.20 -21.80
C ASN A 86 32.84 -2.17 -21.04
N LYS A 87 33.87 -2.83 -21.58
CA LYS A 87 35.19 -2.95 -20.97
C LYS A 87 36.27 -2.49 -21.93
N ASP A 88 37.37 -1.96 -21.38
CA ASP A 88 38.58 -1.66 -22.16
C ASP A 88 39.46 -2.91 -22.36
N GLU A 89 40.58 -2.72 -23.05
CA GLU A 89 41.58 -3.77 -23.34
C GLU A 89 42.20 -4.37 -22.07
N THR A 90 42.16 -3.65 -20.95
CA THR A 90 42.67 -4.13 -19.64
C THR A 90 41.60 -4.88 -18.84
N GLY A 91 40.38 -4.99 -19.37
CA GLY A 91 39.24 -5.62 -18.72
C GLY A 91 38.52 -4.73 -17.71
N LYS A 92 38.82 -3.42 -17.66
CA LYS A 92 38.15 -2.47 -16.77
C LYS A 92 36.84 -1.98 -17.37
N VAL A 93 35.80 -1.85 -16.54
CA VAL A 93 34.50 -1.33 -16.96
C VAL A 93 34.60 0.17 -17.28
N THR A 94 34.20 0.56 -18.49
CA THR A 94 34.22 1.95 -18.98
C THR A 94 32.84 2.48 -19.33
N GLY A 95 31.79 1.69 -19.06
CA GLY A 95 30.43 2.06 -19.41
C GLY A 95 29.49 0.86 -19.49
N ALA A 96 28.34 1.09 -20.11
CA ALA A 96 27.32 0.07 -20.32
C ALA A 96 26.63 0.24 -21.67
N HIS A 97 26.28 -0.87 -22.29
CA HIS A 97 25.34 -0.90 -23.39
C HIS A 97 23.94 -1.06 -22.82
N VAL A 98 23.02 -0.21 -23.28
CA VAL A 98 21.68 -0.13 -22.73
C VAL A 98 20.61 -0.20 -23.81
N ARG A 99 19.43 -0.66 -23.41
CA ARG A 99 18.22 -0.74 -24.23
C ARG A 99 17.08 0.04 -23.59
N ASP A 100 16.45 0.92 -24.36
CA ASP A 100 15.16 1.50 -24.00
C ASP A 100 14.06 0.45 -24.13
N MET A 101 13.42 0.12 -23.02
CA MET A 101 12.37 -0.89 -22.96
C MET A 101 11.03 -0.42 -23.55
N VAL A 102 10.90 0.88 -23.87
CA VAL A 102 9.71 1.47 -24.50
C VAL A 102 9.85 1.45 -26.02
N THR A 103 10.98 1.95 -26.55
CA THR A 103 11.19 2.07 -28.01
C THR A 103 11.96 0.90 -28.61
N GLY A 104 12.69 0.13 -27.80
CA GLY A 104 13.62 -0.91 -28.25
C GLY A 104 14.96 -0.37 -28.75
N ALA A 105 15.18 0.94 -28.74
CA ALA A 105 16.44 1.54 -29.16
C ALA A 105 17.60 1.16 -28.23
N GLU A 106 18.80 0.99 -28.79
CA GLU A 106 20.00 0.62 -28.05
C GLU A 106 21.13 1.63 -28.28
N TRP A 107 21.91 1.90 -27.24
CA TRP A 107 23.08 2.77 -27.32
C TRP A 107 24.09 2.48 -26.22
N ASP A 108 25.29 3.04 -26.35
CA ASP A 108 26.35 2.93 -25.33
C ASP A 108 26.43 4.19 -24.47
N ILE A 109 26.60 4.00 -23.17
CA ILE A 109 26.90 5.04 -22.18
C ILE A 109 28.35 4.87 -21.74
N LYS A 110 29.15 5.92 -21.85
CA LYS A 110 30.52 5.96 -21.32
C LYS A 110 30.53 6.57 -19.92
N ALA A 111 31.29 5.98 -19.01
CA ALA A 111 31.42 6.45 -17.64
C ALA A 111 32.84 6.19 -17.11
N LYS A 112 33.33 7.08 -16.24
CA LYS A 112 34.62 6.87 -15.54
C LYS A 112 34.52 5.78 -14.47
N ALA A 113 33.35 5.66 -13.84
CA ALA A 113 33.05 4.67 -12.83
C ALA A 113 31.62 4.16 -13.02
N VAL A 114 31.38 2.89 -12.72
CA VAL A 114 30.05 2.26 -12.77
C VAL A 114 29.74 1.67 -11.40
N ILE A 115 28.55 2.00 -10.88
CA ILE A 115 28.03 1.49 -9.62
C ILE A 115 26.85 0.55 -9.94
N ASN A 116 26.92 -0.68 -9.44
CA ASN A 116 25.81 -1.63 -9.43
C ASN A 116 25.04 -1.47 -8.11
N ALA A 117 23.83 -0.92 -8.20
CA ALA A 117 22.90 -0.74 -7.08
C ALA A 117 21.52 -1.34 -7.40
N THR A 118 21.51 -2.53 -7.99
CA THR A 118 20.30 -3.16 -8.56
C THR A 118 19.49 -4.01 -7.56
N GLY A 119 19.73 -3.84 -6.25
CA GLY A 119 18.94 -4.49 -5.20
C GLY A 119 18.92 -6.01 -5.34
N PRO A 120 17.75 -6.68 -5.38
CA PRO A 120 17.67 -8.14 -5.56
C PRO A 120 18.33 -8.65 -6.85
N PHE A 121 18.50 -7.78 -7.85
CA PHE A 121 19.12 -8.10 -9.14
C PHE A 121 20.64 -7.91 -9.12
N THR A 122 21.26 -7.63 -7.97
CA THR A 122 22.69 -7.35 -7.82
C THR A 122 23.57 -8.31 -8.61
N ASP A 123 23.32 -9.61 -8.49
CA ASP A 123 24.16 -10.63 -9.11
C ASP A 123 24.07 -10.63 -10.64
N SER A 124 22.97 -10.16 -11.24
CA SER A 124 22.82 -10.06 -12.69
C SER A 124 23.89 -9.15 -13.31
N ILE A 125 24.17 -8.01 -12.69
CA ILE A 125 25.19 -7.07 -13.16
C ILE A 125 26.58 -7.44 -12.65
N ARG A 126 26.67 -7.93 -11.40
CA ARG A 126 27.96 -8.28 -10.79
C ARG A 126 28.66 -9.41 -11.56
N LEU A 127 27.92 -10.43 -11.98
CA LEU A 127 28.46 -11.54 -12.78
C LEU A 127 28.83 -11.09 -14.21
N MET A 128 28.18 -10.06 -14.77
CA MET A 128 28.61 -9.47 -16.05
C MET A 128 29.97 -8.74 -15.92
N GLY A 129 30.18 -8.07 -14.80
CA GLY A 129 31.43 -7.36 -14.50
C GLY A 129 32.62 -8.30 -14.36
N ASP A 130 32.46 -9.38 -13.61
CA ASP A 130 33.56 -10.25 -13.21
C ASP A 130 33.18 -11.75 -13.30
N PRO A 131 32.91 -12.30 -14.50
CA PRO A 131 32.28 -13.62 -14.67
C PRO A 131 33.09 -14.78 -14.07
N GLU A 132 34.42 -14.69 -14.10
CA GLU A 132 35.29 -15.76 -13.59
C GLU A 132 35.45 -15.72 -12.06
N THR A 133 35.46 -14.51 -11.48
CA THR A 133 35.84 -14.31 -10.06
C THR A 133 34.67 -14.02 -9.15
N ALA A 134 33.58 -13.43 -9.67
CA ALA A 134 32.39 -13.17 -8.88
C ALA A 134 31.63 -14.48 -8.57
N ARG A 135 30.99 -14.53 -7.40
CA ARG A 135 30.09 -15.61 -6.96
C ARG A 135 28.79 -15.00 -6.44
N PRO A 136 27.62 -15.61 -6.66
CA PRO A 136 26.36 -15.03 -6.20
C PRO A 136 26.37 -14.68 -4.71
N ILE A 137 25.99 -13.45 -4.38
CA ILE A 137 25.94 -12.95 -2.99
C ILE A 137 24.52 -12.67 -2.53
N CYS A 138 23.57 -12.48 -3.46
CA CYS A 138 22.19 -12.15 -3.13
C CYS A 138 21.39 -13.43 -2.83
N ALA A 139 20.66 -13.42 -1.71
CA ALA A 139 19.75 -14.46 -1.28
C ALA A 139 18.38 -13.81 -1.02
N PRO A 140 17.59 -13.55 -2.08
CA PRO A 140 16.37 -12.78 -1.96
C PRO A 140 15.32 -13.50 -1.12
N SER A 141 14.55 -12.71 -0.37
CA SER A 141 13.41 -13.21 0.42
C SER A 141 12.15 -12.40 0.09
N SER A 142 11.05 -13.10 -0.16
CA SER A 142 9.73 -12.51 -0.39
C SER A 142 9.11 -12.05 0.92
N GLY A 143 8.52 -10.85 0.89
CA GLY A 143 7.74 -10.32 1.99
C GLY A 143 6.40 -9.77 1.52
N VAL A 144 5.33 -10.35 2.05
CA VAL A 144 3.96 -9.98 1.71
C VAL A 144 3.35 -9.08 2.78
N HIS A 145 2.59 -8.07 2.32
CA HIS A 145 1.70 -7.28 3.15
C HIS A 145 0.29 -7.28 2.54
N ILE A 146 -0.70 -7.06 3.40
CA ILE A 146 -2.10 -6.88 3.01
C ILE A 146 -2.61 -5.52 3.48
N THR A 147 -3.54 -4.95 2.71
CA THR A 147 -4.33 -3.78 3.12
C THR A 147 -5.69 -4.24 3.62
N LEU A 148 -6.05 -3.79 4.80
CA LEU A 148 -7.33 -4.00 5.46
C LEU A 148 -8.04 -2.66 5.67
N PRO A 149 -9.37 -2.66 5.87
CA PRO A 149 -10.13 -1.48 6.25
C PRO A 149 -9.53 -0.73 7.44
N GLY A 150 -9.70 0.59 7.44
CA GLY A 150 -9.19 1.47 8.49
C GLY A 150 -9.68 1.10 9.89
N TYR A 151 -10.84 0.47 10.02
CA TYR A 151 -11.36 0.08 11.33
C TYR A 151 -10.54 -1.00 12.03
N TYR A 152 -9.56 -1.66 11.38
CA TYR A 152 -8.67 -2.64 12.01
C TYR A 152 -7.52 -2.03 12.83
N SER A 153 -7.29 -0.72 12.73
CA SER A 153 -6.34 0.00 13.58
C SER A 153 -6.84 1.41 13.93
N PRO A 154 -6.54 1.92 15.14
CA PRO A 154 -6.74 3.33 15.44
C PRO A 154 -5.93 4.23 14.49
N SER A 155 -6.47 5.38 14.10
CA SER A 155 -5.87 6.29 13.12
C SER A 155 -4.43 6.75 13.41
N ASN A 156 -4.00 6.69 14.67
CA ASN A 156 -2.70 7.18 15.11
C ASN A 156 -1.86 6.14 15.88
N THR A 157 -2.34 4.90 15.99
CA THR A 157 -1.68 3.86 16.79
C THR A 157 -1.70 2.54 16.03
N GLY A 158 -0.53 1.96 15.80
CA GLY A 158 -0.39 0.62 15.26
C GLY A 158 -0.08 -0.40 16.35
N LEU A 159 -0.11 -1.67 15.99
CA LEU A 159 0.38 -2.75 16.84
C LEU A 159 1.63 -3.38 16.24
N LEU A 160 2.53 -3.77 17.12
CA LEU A 160 3.61 -4.69 16.85
C LEU A 160 3.36 -5.97 17.65
N ASP A 161 3.28 -7.07 16.93
CA ASP A 161 3.41 -8.42 17.46
C ASP A 161 4.89 -8.85 17.37
N PRO A 162 5.59 -9.02 18.50
CA PRO A 162 6.98 -9.44 18.51
C PRO A 162 7.20 -10.97 18.46
N ASP A 163 6.14 -11.78 18.56
CA ASP A 163 6.22 -13.24 18.76
C ASP A 163 5.03 -13.94 18.06
N THR A 164 5.04 -13.93 16.73
CA THR A 164 4.05 -14.66 15.91
C THR A 164 4.18 -16.17 16.13
N SER A 165 3.23 -16.95 15.60
CA SER A 165 3.23 -18.43 15.72
C SER A 165 4.51 -19.14 15.28
N ASP A 166 5.36 -18.47 14.48
CA ASP A 166 6.65 -18.95 13.99
C ASP A 166 7.85 -18.10 14.42
N GLY A 167 7.69 -17.22 15.43
CA GLY A 167 8.75 -16.41 16.01
C GLY A 167 9.18 -15.20 15.15
N ARG A 168 8.35 -14.79 14.20
CA ARG A 168 8.51 -13.56 13.41
C ARG A 168 7.79 -12.37 14.09
N VAL A 169 7.88 -11.22 13.42
CA VAL A 169 7.25 -9.97 13.86
C VAL A 169 6.22 -9.56 12.82
N ILE A 170 5.00 -9.29 13.27
CA ILE A 170 3.96 -8.68 12.44
C ILE A 170 3.61 -7.31 12.96
N PHE A 171 3.48 -6.38 12.03
CA PHE A 171 2.98 -5.05 12.20
C PHE A 171 1.57 -4.97 11.64
N PHE A 172 0.73 -4.20 12.31
CA PHE A 172 -0.51 -3.70 11.71
C PHE A 172 -0.65 -2.21 12.03
N LEU A 173 -0.42 -1.41 10.99
CA LEU A 173 -0.19 0.02 11.11
C LEU A 173 -1.27 0.79 10.34
N PRO A 174 -1.76 1.91 10.89
CA PRO A 174 -2.61 2.81 10.12
C PRO A 174 -1.79 3.42 8.97
N TRP A 175 -2.38 3.45 7.77
CA TRP A 175 -1.79 4.03 6.57
C TRP A 175 -2.87 4.52 5.62
N GLU A 176 -2.85 5.83 5.28
CA GLU A 176 -3.78 6.42 4.30
C GLU A 176 -5.27 6.07 4.56
N ARG A 177 -5.70 6.15 5.82
CA ARG A 177 -7.04 5.76 6.34
C ARG A 177 -7.35 4.26 6.31
N MET A 178 -6.39 3.43 5.96
CA MET A 178 -6.47 1.97 5.94
C MET A 178 -5.55 1.37 7.00
N THR A 179 -5.53 0.05 7.11
CA THR A 179 -4.58 -0.67 7.96
C THR A 179 -3.70 -1.55 7.08
N ILE A 180 -2.39 -1.37 7.13
CA ILE A 180 -1.44 -2.29 6.50
C ILE A 180 -1.03 -3.33 7.52
N ALA A 181 -1.14 -4.61 7.18
CA ALA A 181 -0.67 -5.71 8.02
C ALA A 181 0.38 -6.57 7.30
N GLY A 182 1.42 -6.98 8.02
CA GLY A 182 2.51 -7.79 7.48
C GLY A 182 3.70 -7.87 8.45
N THR A 183 4.74 -8.65 8.17
CA THR A 183 5.07 -9.23 6.87
C THR A 183 5.38 -10.72 6.98
N THR A 184 5.23 -11.43 5.86
CA THR A 184 5.83 -12.75 5.69
C THR A 184 7.33 -12.65 5.34
N ASP A 185 8.03 -13.77 5.46
CA ASP A 185 9.44 -13.93 5.09
C ASP A 185 9.66 -15.35 4.56
N ALA A 186 9.87 -15.47 3.26
CA ALA A 186 10.07 -16.76 2.59
C ALA A 186 11.16 -16.65 1.51
N PRO A 187 12.10 -17.61 1.41
CA PRO A 187 13.04 -17.66 0.30
C PRO A 187 12.32 -17.56 -1.05
N SER A 188 12.87 -16.79 -1.96
CA SER A 188 12.26 -16.56 -3.28
C SER A 188 13.31 -16.52 -4.37
N GLU A 189 12.87 -16.65 -5.62
CA GLU A 189 13.72 -16.38 -6.77
C GLU A 189 13.65 -14.89 -7.14
N VAL A 190 14.68 -14.39 -7.84
CA VAL A 190 14.67 -13.02 -8.34
C VAL A 190 13.65 -12.91 -9.46
N THR A 191 12.65 -12.04 -9.28
CA THR A 191 11.63 -11.73 -10.29
C THR A 191 11.28 -10.25 -10.24
N LEU A 192 10.89 -9.69 -11.39
CA LEU A 192 10.40 -8.31 -11.48
C LEU A 192 8.97 -8.16 -10.92
N SER A 193 8.23 -9.25 -10.82
CA SER A 193 6.82 -9.26 -10.44
C SER A 193 6.54 -10.30 -9.34
N PRO A 194 7.11 -10.16 -8.13
CA PRO A 194 6.78 -11.04 -7.02
C PRO A 194 5.29 -10.91 -6.67
N GLN A 195 4.62 -12.03 -6.45
CA GLN A 195 3.17 -12.07 -6.16
C GLN A 195 2.92 -12.68 -4.77
N PRO A 196 1.99 -12.11 -3.99
CA PRO A 196 1.47 -12.76 -2.79
C PRO A 196 0.82 -14.11 -3.11
N THR A 197 0.94 -15.08 -2.20
CA THR A 197 0.16 -16.32 -2.26
C THR A 197 -1.03 -16.25 -1.32
N ASP A 198 -2.07 -17.05 -1.55
CA ASP A 198 -3.19 -17.17 -0.60
C ASP A 198 -2.73 -17.71 0.76
N HIS A 199 -1.67 -18.51 0.79
CA HIS A 199 -1.05 -18.98 2.02
C HIS A 199 -0.46 -17.82 2.83
N ASP A 200 0.24 -16.89 2.18
CA ASP A 200 0.78 -15.69 2.85
C ASP A 200 -0.34 -14.82 3.43
N ILE A 201 -1.41 -14.62 2.65
CA ILE A 201 -2.56 -13.81 3.07
C ILE A 201 -3.25 -14.44 4.27
N GLU A 202 -3.54 -15.76 4.21
CA GLU A 202 -4.20 -16.46 5.31
C GLU A 202 -3.32 -16.50 6.56
N PHE A 203 -2.00 -16.66 6.41
CA PHE A 203 -1.06 -16.55 7.53
C PHE A 203 -1.21 -15.19 8.25
N ILE A 204 -1.16 -14.08 7.51
CA ILE A 204 -1.31 -12.75 8.11
C ILE A 204 -2.68 -12.60 8.81
N LEU A 205 -3.77 -13.07 8.18
CA LEU A 205 -5.11 -13.00 8.77
C LEU A 205 -5.22 -13.84 10.05
N GLN A 206 -4.61 -15.03 10.10
CA GLN A 206 -4.58 -15.88 11.29
C GLN A 206 -3.85 -15.22 12.44
N GLU A 207 -2.69 -14.60 12.19
CA GLU A 207 -1.94 -13.89 13.23
C GLU A 207 -2.76 -12.71 13.79
N ILE A 208 -3.41 -11.92 12.92
CA ILE A 208 -4.29 -10.81 13.36
C ILE A 208 -5.44 -11.32 14.25
N ARG A 209 -6.08 -12.44 13.90
CA ARG A 209 -7.14 -13.06 14.73
C ARG A 209 -6.67 -13.39 16.14
N GLY A 210 -5.38 -13.68 16.33
CA GLY A 210 -4.79 -13.94 17.63
C GLY A 210 -4.83 -12.75 18.59
N TYR A 211 -4.76 -11.53 18.05
CA TYR A 211 -4.63 -10.28 18.81
C TYR A 211 -5.92 -9.50 18.98
N LEU A 212 -6.87 -9.67 18.08
CA LEU A 212 -8.13 -8.96 18.14
C LEU A 212 -9.17 -9.71 19.00
N SER A 213 -10.08 -8.95 19.61
CA SER A 213 -11.25 -9.50 20.30
C SER A 213 -12.06 -10.38 19.36
N LYS A 214 -12.72 -11.40 19.92
CA LYS A 214 -13.65 -12.27 19.18
C LYS A 214 -14.84 -11.50 18.58
N ASP A 215 -15.13 -10.32 19.09
CA ASP A 215 -16.16 -9.42 18.54
C ASP A 215 -15.76 -8.83 17.18
N VAL A 216 -14.47 -8.84 16.86
CA VAL A 216 -13.92 -8.37 15.58
C VAL A 216 -13.69 -9.58 14.67
N SER A 217 -14.63 -9.79 13.74
CA SER A 217 -14.52 -10.86 12.76
C SER A 217 -13.52 -10.50 11.66
N VAL A 218 -12.34 -11.12 11.69
CA VAL A 218 -11.29 -10.98 10.66
C VAL A 218 -11.55 -11.90 9.48
N ARG A 219 -11.94 -11.35 8.33
CA ARG A 219 -12.41 -12.12 7.16
C ARG A 219 -11.46 -11.96 5.98
N ARG A 220 -11.34 -13.03 5.17
CA ARG A 220 -10.61 -12.96 3.88
C ARG A 220 -11.17 -11.91 2.93
N GLY A 221 -12.49 -11.67 2.98
CA GLY A 221 -13.17 -10.64 2.19
C GLY A 221 -12.86 -9.19 2.60
N ASP A 222 -12.20 -8.99 3.74
CA ASP A 222 -11.75 -7.65 4.16
C ASP A 222 -10.38 -7.29 3.55
N VAL A 223 -9.69 -8.23 2.90
CA VAL A 223 -8.43 -7.95 2.22
C VAL A 223 -8.72 -7.14 0.95
N MET A 224 -8.33 -5.88 0.96
CA MET A 224 -8.60 -4.93 -0.13
C MET A 224 -7.50 -4.94 -1.19
N SER A 225 -6.25 -5.18 -0.78
CA SER A 225 -5.12 -5.39 -1.67
C SER A 225 -4.04 -6.20 -0.96
N ALA A 226 -3.14 -6.81 -1.74
CA ALA A 226 -1.95 -7.47 -1.23
C ALA A 226 -0.78 -7.19 -2.18
N TRP A 227 0.42 -7.03 -1.64
CA TRP A 227 1.63 -6.88 -2.46
C TRP A 227 2.79 -7.66 -1.87
N SER A 228 3.72 -8.04 -2.73
CA SER A 228 4.96 -8.69 -2.36
C SER A 228 6.15 -7.86 -2.80
N GLY A 229 7.22 -7.90 -2.01
CA GLY A 229 8.51 -7.31 -2.34
C GLY A 229 9.66 -8.27 -2.04
N LEU A 230 10.75 -8.14 -2.80
CA LEU A 230 11.97 -8.93 -2.58
C LEU A 230 12.96 -8.15 -1.72
N ARG A 231 13.34 -8.74 -0.59
CA ARG A 231 14.41 -8.27 0.28
C ARG A 231 15.76 -8.70 -0.30
N PRO A 232 16.70 -7.79 -0.59
CA PRO A 232 18.00 -8.16 -1.13
C PRO A 232 18.95 -8.62 0.00
N LEU A 233 18.66 -9.73 0.68
CA LEU A 233 19.57 -10.23 1.72
C LEU A 233 20.88 -10.67 1.09
N VAL A 234 22.00 -10.40 1.76
CA VAL A 234 23.33 -10.67 1.20
C VAL A 234 24.13 -11.61 2.08
N ARG A 235 24.88 -12.50 1.42
CA ARG A 235 25.93 -13.32 2.03
C ARG A 235 27.24 -12.55 1.89
N ASP A 236 27.95 -12.37 3.00
CA ASP A 236 29.26 -11.73 2.97
C ASP A 236 30.29 -12.71 2.37
N PRO A 237 30.87 -12.44 1.18
CA PRO A 237 31.82 -13.35 0.54
C PRO A 237 33.14 -13.47 1.32
N ASN A 238 33.42 -12.55 2.24
CA ASN A 238 34.66 -12.53 3.03
C ASN A 238 34.53 -13.28 4.36
N LYS A 239 33.34 -13.74 4.75
CA LYS A 239 33.12 -14.54 5.97
C LYS A 239 32.99 -16.02 5.64
N LYS A 240 33.71 -16.86 6.41
CA LYS A 240 33.65 -18.33 6.29
C LYS A 240 32.29 -18.93 6.71
N ASP A 241 31.52 -18.21 7.53
CA ASP A 241 30.22 -18.67 8.02
C ASP A 241 29.10 -18.26 7.06
N THR A 242 28.81 -19.13 6.10
CA THR A 242 27.83 -18.94 5.02
C THR A 242 26.36 -18.98 5.50
N LYS A 243 26.11 -19.24 6.78
CA LYS A 243 24.75 -19.35 7.35
C LYS A 243 24.18 -18.02 7.87
N SER A 244 25.02 -17.06 8.22
CA SER A 244 24.54 -15.75 8.70
C SER A 244 24.40 -14.77 7.53
N LEU A 245 23.16 -14.57 7.06
CA LEU A 245 22.87 -13.50 6.11
C LEU A 245 23.20 -12.16 6.79
N ALA A 246 24.04 -11.35 6.16
CA ALA A 246 24.38 -10.04 6.68
C ALA A 246 23.12 -9.15 6.56
N ARG A 247 22.65 -8.64 7.71
CA ARG A 247 21.55 -7.67 7.76
C ARG A 247 22.01 -6.23 7.44
N ASN A 248 23.31 -6.04 7.21
CA ASN A 248 23.92 -4.77 6.80
C ASN A 248 24.21 -4.79 5.30
N HIS A 249 24.48 -3.61 4.71
CA HIS A 249 24.95 -3.52 3.34
C HIS A 249 26.42 -3.91 3.23
N ILE A 250 26.82 -4.29 2.01
CA ILE A 250 28.20 -4.56 1.62
C ILE A 250 28.54 -3.68 0.42
N ILE A 251 29.79 -3.21 0.38
CA ILE A 251 30.36 -2.49 -0.76
C ILE A 251 31.56 -3.30 -1.24
N GLU A 252 31.49 -3.80 -2.46
CA GLU A 252 32.53 -4.64 -3.08
C GLU A 252 33.09 -3.95 -4.32
N VAL A 253 34.41 -4.00 -4.49
CA VAL A 253 35.11 -3.54 -5.69
C VAL A 253 35.57 -4.76 -6.47
N GLY A 254 34.96 -4.99 -7.64
CA GLY A 254 35.34 -6.08 -8.55
C GLY A 254 36.70 -5.85 -9.21
N LYS A 255 37.30 -6.91 -9.77
CA LYS A 255 38.59 -6.79 -10.49
C LYS A 255 38.46 -5.90 -11.72
N SER A 256 37.30 -5.93 -12.36
CA SER A 256 36.89 -5.06 -13.46
C SER A 256 36.74 -3.58 -13.06
N GLY A 257 36.85 -3.23 -11.78
CA GLY A 257 36.63 -1.87 -11.27
C GLY A 257 35.14 -1.50 -11.07
N LEU A 258 34.22 -2.45 -11.34
CA LEU A 258 32.81 -2.32 -11.00
C LEU A 258 32.64 -2.24 -9.48
N ILE A 259 31.91 -1.24 -9.00
CA ILE A 259 31.60 -1.10 -7.59
C ILE A 259 30.18 -1.59 -7.37
N THR A 260 29.98 -2.54 -6.46
CA THR A 260 28.67 -3.10 -6.15
C THR A 260 28.29 -2.76 -4.72
N ILE A 261 27.11 -2.15 -4.55
CA ILE A 261 26.45 -2.03 -3.26
C ILE A 261 25.28 -3.03 -3.20
N ALA A 262 25.26 -3.86 -2.17
CA ALA A 262 24.25 -4.90 -2.01
C ALA A 262 23.76 -4.97 -0.56
N GLY A 263 22.50 -5.37 -0.37
CA GLY A 263 21.88 -5.43 0.95
C GLY A 263 21.44 -4.08 1.49
N GLY A 264 21.43 -3.96 2.81
CA GLY A 264 21.03 -2.75 3.50
C GLY A 264 19.53 -2.57 3.70
N LYS A 265 19.16 -1.39 4.21
CA LYS A 265 17.77 -1.03 4.53
C LYS A 265 17.44 0.34 3.97
N TRP A 266 16.16 0.57 3.70
CA TRP A 266 15.69 1.90 3.30
C TRP A 266 16.07 2.96 4.34
N THR A 267 15.97 2.66 5.63
CA THR A 267 16.29 3.61 6.70
C THR A 267 17.75 4.07 6.72
N THR A 268 18.68 3.30 6.15
CA THR A 268 20.11 3.62 6.11
C THR A 268 20.58 4.14 4.75
N TYR A 269 19.69 4.30 3.76
CA TYR A 269 20.04 4.58 2.36
C TYR A 269 21.05 5.73 2.17
N ARG A 270 20.88 6.85 2.89
CA ARG A 270 21.75 8.03 2.76
C ARG A 270 23.18 7.72 3.17
N HIS A 271 23.37 7.01 4.28
CA HIS A 271 24.69 6.61 4.77
C HIS A 271 25.34 5.58 3.83
N MET A 272 24.53 4.65 3.31
CA MET A 272 25.00 3.67 2.33
C MET A 272 25.46 4.35 1.04
N ALA A 273 24.73 5.36 0.58
CA ALA A 273 25.09 6.15 -0.60
C ALA A 273 26.37 6.96 -0.38
N GLU A 274 26.53 7.58 0.79
CA GLU A 274 27.75 8.30 1.20
C GLU A 274 28.97 7.39 1.15
N GLU A 275 28.96 6.25 1.85
CA GLU A 275 30.07 5.29 1.84
C GLU A 275 30.37 4.75 0.43
N THR A 276 29.34 4.51 -0.38
CA THR A 276 29.50 4.01 -1.75
C THR A 276 30.17 5.07 -2.63
N VAL A 277 29.73 6.33 -2.56
CA VAL A 277 30.31 7.43 -3.34
C VAL A 277 31.75 7.70 -2.89
N ASP A 278 32.03 7.70 -1.58
CA ASP A 278 33.38 7.84 -1.06
C ASP A 278 34.30 6.73 -1.60
N LYS A 279 33.80 5.49 -1.63
CA LYS A 279 34.56 4.36 -2.22
C LYS A 279 34.81 4.52 -3.71
N VAL A 280 33.84 5.07 -4.45
CA VAL A 280 33.99 5.36 -5.89
C VAL A 280 35.06 6.41 -6.13
N VAL A 281 35.07 7.48 -5.33
CA VAL A 281 36.06 8.54 -5.40
C VAL A 281 37.46 7.99 -5.13
N GLU A 282 37.61 7.16 -4.08
CA GLU A 282 38.86 6.50 -3.71
C GLU A 282 39.39 5.61 -4.85
N VAL A 283 38.57 4.67 -5.34
CA VAL A 283 38.98 3.64 -6.31
C VAL A 283 39.32 4.22 -7.68
N HIS A 284 38.58 5.23 -8.12
CA HIS A 284 38.71 5.80 -9.46
C HIS A 284 39.48 7.13 -9.47
N GLY A 285 40.03 7.56 -8.33
CA GLY A 285 40.83 8.80 -8.23
C GLY A 285 40.09 10.04 -8.70
N LEU A 286 38.78 10.13 -8.44
CA LEU A 286 37.95 11.22 -8.92
C LEU A 286 38.22 12.50 -8.11
N GLN A 287 38.28 13.65 -8.79
CA GLN A 287 38.37 14.94 -8.11
C GLN A 287 36.99 15.42 -7.71
N THR A 288 36.81 15.73 -6.43
CA THR A 288 35.57 16.28 -5.87
C THR A 288 35.73 17.75 -5.52
N VAL A 289 34.64 18.51 -5.65
CA VAL A 289 34.61 19.95 -5.30
C VAL A 289 34.49 20.15 -3.79
N SER A 290 33.82 19.22 -3.10
CA SER A 290 33.60 19.22 -1.65
C SER A 290 33.41 17.81 -1.14
N GLY A 291 33.36 17.65 0.19
CA GLY A 291 32.86 16.43 0.82
C GLY A 291 31.35 16.22 0.64
N CYS A 292 30.82 15.18 1.26
CA CYS A 292 29.40 14.84 1.22
C CYS A 292 28.52 15.96 1.80
N VAL A 293 27.60 16.48 0.99
CA VAL A 293 26.65 17.54 1.38
C VAL A 293 25.23 17.03 1.66
N THR A 294 25.02 15.71 1.58
CA THR A 294 23.71 15.11 1.82
C THR A 294 23.21 15.23 3.27
N PRO A 295 24.06 15.33 4.32
CA PRO A 295 23.59 15.64 5.65
C PRO A 295 22.94 17.03 5.70
N GLY A 296 21.62 17.09 5.89
CA GLY A 296 20.86 18.36 5.95
C GLY A 296 20.38 18.88 4.59
N LEU A 297 20.67 18.19 3.49
CA LEU A 297 20.08 18.52 2.19
C LEU A 297 18.58 18.25 2.20
N LEU A 298 17.78 19.27 1.95
CA LEU A 298 16.33 19.14 1.81
C LEU A 298 15.99 18.56 0.44
N LEU A 299 15.10 17.56 0.44
CA LEU A 299 14.58 16.98 -0.79
C LEU A 299 13.52 17.90 -1.41
N GLU A 300 13.32 17.77 -2.72
CA GLU A 300 12.25 18.47 -3.45
C GLU A 300 10.89 18.25 -2.76
N GLY A 301 10.20 19.34 -2.41
CA GLY A 301 8.97 19.30 -1.62
C GLY A 301 9.15 19.78 -0.17
N ALA A 302 10.35 19.76 0.38
CA ALA A 302 10.56 19.96 1.82
C ALA A 302 10.93 21.39 2.27
N HIS A 303 11.15 22.34 1.36
CA HIS A 303 11.80 23.62 1.69
C HIS A 303 10.88 24.55 2.47
N ASP A 304 9.66 24.78 1.96
CA ASP A 304 8.69 25.70 2.56
C ASP A 304 7.52 24.97 3.24
N TRP A 305 7.68 23.67 3.54
CA TRP A 305 6.61 22.88 4.12
C TRP A 305 6.38 23.20 5.60
N ASN A 306 5.10 23.28 5.98
CA ASN A 306 4.70 23.34 7.39
C ASN A 306 3.34 22.67 7.62
N ALA A 307 3.04 22.32 8.87
CA ALA A 307 1.82 21.60 9.24
C ALA A 307 0.50 22.37 8.95
N LEU A 308 0.55 23.69 8.79
CA LEU A 308 -0.61 24.53 8.50
C LEU A 308 -0.76 24.85 7.01
N GLN A 309 0.18 24.40 6.16
CA GLN A 309 0.19 24.72 4.73
C GLN A 309 -1.09 24.29 4.00
N TYR A 310 -1.73 23.20 4.44
CA TYR A 310 -3.01 22.75 3.86
C TYR A 310 -4.13 23.80 4.03
N ILE A 311 -4.09 24.64 5.07
CA ILE A 311 -5.07 25.70 5.29
C ILE A 311 -5.01 26.72 4.14
N HIS A 312 -3.81 27.07 3.68
CA HIS A 312 -3.63 27.97 2.53
C HIS A 312 -4.13 27.33 1.23
N LEU A 313 -3.95 26.02 1.03
CA LEU A 313 -4.55 25.33 -0.12
C LEU A 313 -6.09 25.41 -0.09
N VAL A 314 -6.70 25.29 1.09
CA VAL A 314 -8.15 25.44 1.26
C VAL A 314 -8.58 26.89 1.01
N GLN A 315 -7.93 27.86 1.64
CA GLN A 315 -8.31 29.28 1.60
C GLN A 315 -8.07 29.93 0.23
N ASP A 316 -6.91 29.65 -0.39
CA ASP A 316 -6.49 30.34 -1.61
C ASP A 316 -7.07 29.69 -2.88
N TYR A 317 -7.30 28.37 -2.87
CA TYR A 317 -7.78 27.62 -4.04
C TYR A 317 -9.21 27.08 -3.87
N GLY A 318 -9.79 27.13 -2.67
CA GLY A 318 -11.14 26.61 -2.42
C GLY A 318 -11.25 25.10 -2.56
N MET A 319 -10.28 24.36 -2.02
CA MET A 319 -10.21 22.90 -2.08
C MET A 319 -10.81 22.24 -0.84
N GLU A 320 -11.31 21.01 -0.98
CA GLU A 320 -11.72 20.21 0.19
C GLU A 320 -10.54 19.95 1.15
N VAL A 321 -10.84 19.86 2.44
CA VAL A 321 -9.82 19.79 3.49
C VAL A 321 -8.97 18.52 3.37
N ASP A 322 -9.59 17.37 3.11
CA ASP A 322 -8.88 16.10 2.95
C ASP A 322 -7.98 16.09 1.70
N VAL A 323 -8.40 16.74 0.62
CA VAL A 323 -7.60 16.94 -0.60
C VAL A 323 -6.41 17.86 -0.32
N ALA A 324 -6.64 18.98 0.38
CA ALA A 324 -5.58 19.90 0.75
C ALA A 324 -4.54 19.23 1.67
N GLN A 325 -5.00 18.45 2.65
CA GLN A 325 -4.14 17.66 3.54
C GLN A 325 -3.35 16.63 2.75
N HIS A 326 -3.99 15.88 1.84
CA HIS A 326 -3.32 14.93 0.95
C HIS A 326 -2.22 15.61 0.13
N LEU A 327 -2.53 16.70 -0.56
CA LEU A 327 -1.55 17.40 -1.39
C LEU A 327 -0.38 17.93 -0.56
N SER A 328 -0.67 18.54 0.60
CA SER A 328 0.35 19.08 1.51
C SER A 328 1.27 17.97 2.04
N SER A 329 0.72 16.84 2.47
CA SER A 329 1.48 15.70 2.99
C SER A 329 2.26 14.96 1.90
N THR A 330 1.72 14.92 0.67
CA THR A 330 2.29 14.15 -0.43
C THR A 330 3.32 14.94 -1.23
N TYR A 331 3.10 16.24 -1.49
CA TYR A 331 3.95 17.07 -2.36
C TYR A 331 4.70 18.17 -1.61
N GLY A 332 4.40 18.38 -0.33
CA GLY A 332 5.03 19.41 0.48
C GLY A 332 4.80 20.81 -0.08
N ASP A 333 5.86 21.62 -0.17
CA ASP A 333 5.84 22.95 -0.80
C ASP A 333 5.35 22.94 -2.26
N ARG A 334 5.47 21.80 -2.96
CA ARG A 334 5.02 21.64 -4.35
C ARG A 334 3.52 21.40 -4.48
N ALA A 335 2.79 21.28 -3.38
CA ALA A 335 1.33 21.14 -3.41
C ALA A 335 0.66 22.30 -4.17
N PHE A 336 1.16 23.53 -4.00
CA PHE A 336 0.64 24.70 -4.70
C PHE A 336 0.82 24.64 -6.22
N VAL A 337 1.89 24.00 -6.70
CA VAL A 337 2.09 23.78 -8.14
C VAL A 337 1.01 22.86 -8.69
N VAL A 338 0.66 21.80 -7.95
CA VAL A 338 -0.43 20.88 -8.31
C VAL A 338 -1.78 21.60 -8.28
N ALA A 339 -2.05 22.39 -7.23
CA ALA A 339 -3.27 23.17 -7.09
C ALA A 339 -3.48 24.13 -8.26
N ARG A 340 -2.44 24.83 -8.73
CA ARG A 340 -2.50 25.72 -9.91
C ARG A 340 -2.83 25.00 -11.23
N MET A 341 -2.60 23.68 -11.31
CA MET A 341 -2.94 22.89 -12.51
C MET A 341 -4.35 22.30 -12.47
N CYS A 342 -5.02 22.40 -11.32
CA CYS A 342 -6.38 21.92 -11.16
C CYS A 342 -7.35 22.75 -11.99
N LYS A 343 -8.38 22.09 -12.50
CA LYS A 343 -9.49 22.77 -13.20
C LYS A 343 -10.50 23.26 -12.16
N MET A 344 -11.25 24.30 -12.52
CA MET A 344 -12.43 24.70 -11.75
C MET A 344 -13.50 23.62 -11.87
N THR A 345 -14.24 23.39 -10.79
CA THR A 345 -15.28 22.35 -10.73
C THR A 345 -16.63 22.85 -11.24
N GLY A 346 -16.84 24.17 -11.28
CA GLY A 346 -18.14 24.80 -11.52
C GLY A 346 -19.11 24.73 -10.33
N LYS A 347 -18.68 24.17 -9.18
CA LYS A 347 -19.48 24.11 -7.95
C LYS A 347 -19.21 25.32 -7.07
N ARG A 348 -20.14 25.63 -6.15
CA ARG A 348 -19.89 26.58 -5.06
C ARG A 348 -18.74 26.13 -4.16
N TRP A 349 -18.64 24.83 -3.93
CA TRP A 349 -17.58 24.19 -3.18
C TRP A 349 -17.48 22.69 -3.57
N PRO A 350 -16.26 22.11 -3.66
CA PRO A 350 -14.98 22.80 -3.81
C PRO A 350 -14.94 23.64 -5.10
N ILE A 351 -14.21 24.75 -5.10
CA ILE A 351 -14.06 25.65 -6.25
C ILE A 351 -13.11 25.01 -7.30
N VAL A 352 -12.03 24.39 -6.82
CA VAL A 352 -10.95 23.87 -7.65
C VAL A 352 -10.64 22.42 -7.25
N GLY A 353 -10.30 21.61 -8.26
CA GLY A 353 -9.87 20.22 -8.08
C GLY A 353 -10.96 19.23 -8.45
N GLN A 354 -10.72 18.44 -9.49
CA GLN A 354 -11.58 17.34 -9.87
C GLN A 354 -10.96 16.04 -9.36
N ARG A 355 -11.66 15.37 -8.43
CA ARG A 355 -11.23 14.07 -7.94
C ARG A 355 -11.20 13.04 -9.07
N LEU A 356 -10.22 12.14 -9.02
CA LEU A 356 -10.19 10.92 -9.84
C LEU A 356 -11.28 9.94 -9.39
N HIS A 357 -11.51 9.87 -8.08
CA HIS A 357 -12.52 9.03 -7.44
C HIS A 357 -13.22 9.81 -6.31
N PRO A 358 -14.55 9.75 -6.15
CA PRO A 358 -15.27 10.51 -5.14
C PRO A 358 -14.78 10.31 -3.69
N GLU A 359 -14.40 9.08 -3.33
CA GLU A 359 -14.00 8.74 -1.95
C GLU A 359 -12.53 8.99 -1.63
N PHE A 360 -11.68 9.20 -2.64
CA PHE A 360 -10.25 9.37 -2.45
C PHE A 360 -9.81 10.80 -2.74
N PRO A 361 -8.78 11.32 -2.06
CA PRO A 361 -8.35 12.72 -2.21
C PRO A 361 -7.52 12.98 -3.47
N TYR A 362 -7.41 11.99 -4.38
CA TYR A 362 -6.58 12.08 -5.57
C TYR A 362 -7.23 12.93 -6.64
N LEU A 363 -6.47 13.85 -7.22
CA LEU A 363 -6.92 14.77 -8.26
C LEU A 363 -6.41 14.40 -9.65
N ASP A 364 -7.20 14.73 -10.66
CA ASP A 364 -6.80 14.60 -12.06
C ASP A 364 -5.52 15.40 -12.39
N ALA A 365 -5.30 16.51 -11.69
CA ALA A 365 -4.13 17.36 -11.81
C ALA A 365 -2.84 16.68 -11.35
N GLU A 366 -2.91 15.72 -10.44
CA GLU A 366 -1.73 14.95 -9.99
C GLU A 366 -1.17 14.10 -11.13
N VAL A 367 -2.06 13.49 -11.92
CA VAL A 367 -1.71 12.72 -13.13
C VAL A 367 -1.09 13.63 -14.21
N ARG A 368 -1.56 14.88 -14.31
CA ARG A 368 -1.03 15.86 -15.27
C ARG A 368 0.31 16.45 -14.79
N SER A 369 0.47 16.62 -13.47
CA SER A 369 1.68 17.12 -12.82
C SER A 369 2.87 16.21 -13.03
N SER A 370 2.67 14.89 -12.83
CA SER A 370 3.73 13.89 -13.01
C SER A 370 4.34 13.95 -14.41
N ARG A 371 3.52 14.26 -15.43
CA ARG A 371 3.94 14.40 -16.83
C ARG A 371 4.66 15.70 -17.18
N ARG A 372 4.41 16.79 -16.44
CA ARG A 372 5.04 18.09 -16.74
C ARG A 372 6.45 18.18 -16.18
N ARG A 373 6.72 17.49 -15.07
CA ARG A 373 8.04 17.45 -14.43
C ARG A 373 9.09 16.72 -15.24
N THR A 374 8.69 15.78 -16.12
CA THR A 374 9.59 15.15 -17.09
C THR A 374 10.05 16.09 -18.22
N ARG A 375 9.42 17.27 -18.42
CA ARG A 375 9.80 18.22 -19.49
C ARG A 375 10.76 19.34 -19.07
N HIS A 376 10.96 19.62 -17.78
CA HIS A 376 11.70 20.81 -17.32
C HIS A 376 13.23 20.63 -17.22
N GLY A 377 13.81 19.66 -17.93
CA GLY A 377 15.24 19.38 -17.89
C GLY A 377 15.86 19.17 -19.27
N GLY A 378 15.73 20.14 -20.20
CA GLY A 378 16.58 20.32 -21.40
C GLY A 378 16.70 19.19 -22.44
N GLY A 379 16.24 17.98 -22.16
CA GLY A 379 16.21 16.83 -23.05
C GLY A 379 14.77 16.44 -23.35
N ALA A 380 14.44 16.33 -24.64
CA ALA A 380 13.13 15.90 -25.09
C ALA A 380 12.92 14.42 -24.74
N TRP A 381 12.11 14.14 -23.72
CA TRP A 381 11.56 12.81 -23.50
C TRP A 381 10.31 12.66 -24.37
N MET A 382 10.36 11.74 -25.35
CA MET A 382 9.17 11.33 -26.10
C MET A 382 8.31 10.43 -25.20
N GLU A 383 7.08 10.85 -24.92
CA GLU A 383 6.08 10.01 -24.26
C GLU A 383 4.88 9.77 -25.17
N PHE A 384 4.51 8.49 -25.30
CA PHE A 384 3.31 8.03 -25.98
C PHE A 384 2.08 8.08 -25.06
N GLY A 385 1.00 8.71 -25.57
CA GLY A 385 -0.35 8.71 -25.00
C GLY A 385 -0.78 10.10 -24.52
N GLY A 386 -1.95 10.61 -24.91
CA GLY A 386 -2.47 11.91 -24.46
C GLY A 386 -2.83 11.92 -22.96
N ALA A 387 -2.99 13.12 -22.37
CA ALA A 387 -3.36 13.27 -20.95
C ALA A 387 -4.63 12.48 -20.56
N GLU A 388 -5.60 12.37 -21.48
CA GLU A 388 -6.80 11.55 -21.31
C GLU A 388 -6.51 10.05 -21.16
N SER A 389 -5.50 9.52 -21.86
CA SER A 389 -5.12 8.11 -21.77
C SER A 389 -4.52 7.79 -20.40
N SER A 390 -3.66 8.66 -19.86
CA SER A 390 -3.07 8.49 -18.53
C SER A 390 -4.11 8.64 -17.42
N THR A 391 -5.00 9.63 -17.50
CA THR A 391 -6.10 9.79 -16.53
C THR A 391 -7.05 8.60 -16.57
N ARG A 392 -7.34 8.05 -17.75
CA ARG A 392 -8.14 6.82 -17.89
C ARG A 392 -7.45 5.62 -17.24
N LYS A 393 -6.15 5.41 -17.49
CA LYS A 393 -5.36 4.34 -16.85
C LYS A 393 -5.34 4.49 -15.32
N ALA A 394 -5.16 5.71 -14.82
CA ALA A 394 -5.19 5.97 -13.37
C ALA A 394 -6.56 5.63 -12.76
N ARG A 395 -7.66 6.01 -13.43
CA ARG A 395 -9.01 5.63 -13.01
C ARG A 395 -9.18 4.11 -13.02
N THR A 396 -8.82 3.45 -14.13
CA THR A 396 -8.89 1.99 -14.23
C THR A 396 -8.07 1.28 -13.15
N PHE A 397 -6.89 1.81 -12.78
CA PHE A 397 -6.10 1.27 -11.68
C PHE A 397 -6.81 1.44 -10.33
N ILE A 398 -7.42 2.60 -10.06
CA ILE A 398 -8.20 2.81 -8.84
C ILE A 398 -9.42 1.88 -8.81
N ASP A 399 -10.12 1.76 -9.94
CA ASP A 399 -11.31 0.93 -10.09
C ASP A 399 -10.97 -0.57 -9.91
N LEU A 400 -9.90 -1.07 -10.54
CA LEU A 400 -9.60 -2.51 -10.58
C LEU A 400 -8.56 -2.97 -9.54
N GLU A 401 -7.42 -2.28 -9.46
CA GLU A 401 -6.24 -2.73 -8.68
C GLU A 401 -6.26 -2.24 -7.23
N MET A 402 -6.79 -1.02 -6.98
CA MET A 402 -7.01 -0.52 -5.62
C MET A 402 -8.31 -1.05 -4.99
N GLY A 403 -9.00 -1.92 -5.72
CA GLY A 403 -10.07 -2.74 -5.19
C GLY A 403 -11.42 -2.06 -4.98
N GLN A 404 -11.64 -0.89 -5.59
CA GLN A 404 -12.94 -0.21 -5.58
C GLN A 404 -14.03 -1.08 -6.23
N MET A 405 -13.73 -1.68 -7.39
CA MET A 405 -14.53 -2.76 -7.97
C MET A 405 -14.13 -4.12 -7.43
N ALA A 406 -13.01 -4.33 -6.72
CA ALA A 406 -12.70 -5.65 -6.15
C ALA A 406 -13.71 -6.05 -5.08
N LYS A 407 -14.26 -5.11 -4.29
CA LYS A 407 -15.42 -5.42 -3.45
C LYS A 407 -16.61 -5.81 -4.30
N GLN A 408 -16.99 -4.99 -5.29
CA GLN A 408 -18.11 -5.25 -6.20
C GLN A 408 -17.94 -6.56 -7.01
N THR A 409 -16.71 -6.93 -7.35
CA THR A 409 -16.29 -8.11 -8.13
C THR A 409 -16.14 -9.33 -7.24
N ALA A 410 -15.66 -9.20 -6.00
CA ALA A 410 -15.66 -10.28 -5.00
C ALA A 410 -17.09 -10.60 -4.55
N VAL A 411 -17.94 -9.59 -4.42
CA VAL A 411 -19.40 -9.64 -4.22
C VAL A 411 -20.06 -10.32 -5.42
N SER A 412 -19.76 -9.88 -6.65
CA SER A 412 -20.36 -10.45 -7.89
C SER A 412 -19.84 -11.83 -8.29
N ASN A 413 -18.59 -12.16 -7.98
CA ASN A 413 -17.95 -13.45 -8.32
C ASN A 413 -17.98 -14.46 -7.17
N ALA A 414 -18.49 -14.10 -5.99
CA ALA A 414 -18.80 -15.08 -4.97
C ALA A 414 -19.78 -16.09 -5.58
N PRO A 415 -19.48 -17.40 -5.59
CA PRO A 415 -20.35 -18.39 -6.21
C PRO A 415 -21.71 -18.34 -5.53
N LEU A 416 -22.71 -17.83 -6.25
CA LEU A 416 -24.10 -17.85 -5.83
C LEU A 416 -24.51 -19.31 -5.78
N ASN A 417 -24.58 -19.87 -4.57
CA ASN A 417 -24.96 -21.26 -4.37
C ASN A 417 -26.49 -21.41 -4.41
N LEU A 418 -27.15 -20.73 -5.36
CA LEU A 418 -28.60 -20.69 -5.54
C LEU A 418 -28.97 -21.42 -6.83
N THR A 419 -30.03 -22.23 -6.78
CA THR A 419 -30.61 -22.82 -8.00
C THR A 419 -31.33 -21.74 -8.81
N LYS A 420 -31.63 -22.03 -10.09
CA LYS A 420 -32.41 -21.11 -10.93
C LYS A 420 -33.78 -20.78 -10.32
N GLU A 421 -34.45 -21.74 -9.68
CA GLU A 421 -35.72 -21.48 -9.01
C GLU A 421 -35.56 -20.60 -7.77
N GLU A 422 -34.47 -20.75 -7.02
CA GLU A 422 -34.20 -19.93 -5.83
C GLU A 422 -33.84 -18.48 -6.20
N MET A 423 -33.03 -18.29 -7.24
CA MET A 423 -32.74 -16.96 -7.78
C MET A 423 -34.02 -16.26 -8.25
N GLN A 424 -34.93 -17.00 -8.89
CA GLN A 424 -36.20 -16.46 -9.35
C GLN A 424 -37.09 -16.02 -8.16
N ARG A 425 -37.17 -16.81 -7.09
CA ARG A 425 -37.91 -16.45 -5.86
C ARG A 425 -37.31 -15.23 -5.15
N ALA A 426 -35.99 -15.18 -5.01
CA ALA A 426 -35.31 -14.02 -4.41
C ALA A 426 -35.54 -12.76 -5.27
N LYS A 427 -35.53 -12.90 -6.60
CA LYS A 427 -35.84 -11.81 -7.53
C LYS A 427 -37.28 -11.33 -7.36
N GLU A 428 -38.25 -12.21 -7.22
CA GLU A 428 -39.65 -11.83 -6.99
C GLU A 428 -39.83 -11.02 -5.71
N ARG A 429 -39.16 -11.41 -4.62
CA ARG A 429 -39.16 -10.64 -3.36
C ARG A 429 -38.48 -9.28 -3.49
N PHE A 430 -37.38 -9.21 -4.22
CA PHE A 430 -36.73 -7.93 -4.52
C PHE A 430 -37.72 -6.96 -5.20
N HIS A 431 -38.49 -7.44 -6.19
CA HIS A 431 -39.48 -6.61 -6.88
C HIS A 431 -40.72 -6.26 -6.03
N GLN A 432 -41.02 -7.03 -4.98
CA GLN A 432 -42.08 -6.68 -4.02
C GLN A 432 -41.67 -5.49 -3.13
N LEU A 433 -40.37 -5.32 -2.90
CA LEU A 433 -39.80 -4.19 -2.17
C LEU A 433 -39.58 -3.00 -3.12
N ASP A 434 -39.04 -3.24 -4.30
CA ASP A 434 -38.87 -2.23 -5.36
C ASP A 434 -40.12 -2.14 -6.27
N LYS A 435 -41.24 -1.70 -5.69
CA LYS A 435 -42.52 -1.55 -6.43
C LYS A 435 -42.43 -0.59 -7.62
N ASP A 436 -41.56 0.41 -7.50
CA ASP A 436 -41.40 1.45 -8.51
C ASP A 436 -40.42 1.02 -9.62
N ARG A 437 -39.85 -0.20 -9.54
CA ARG A 437 -38.92 -0.80 -10.51
C ARG A 437 -37.68 0.06 -10.80
N LYS A 438 -37.11 0.64 -9.75
CA LYS A 438 -35.91 1.47 -9.81
C LYS A 438 -34.62 0.66 -9.99
N GLY A 439 -34.68 -0.63 -9.69
CA GLY A 439 -33.53 -1.55 -9.71
C GLY A 439 -32.77 -1.63 -8.39
N HIS A 440 -33.23 -0.92 -7.35
CA HIS A 440 -32.63 -0.87 -6.02
C HIS A 440 -33.71 -0.62 -4.95
N ILE A 441 -33.44 -0.99 -3.69
CA ILE A 441 -34.34 -0.80 -2.55
C ILE A 441 -33.75 0.23 -1.58
N THR A 442 -34.50 1.28 -1.26
CA THR A 442 -34.11 2.33 -0.31
C THR A 442 -34.79 2.14 1.05
N VAL A 443 -34.35 2.91 2.06
CA VAL A 443 -35.05 2.97 3.37
C VAL A 443 -36.52 3.36 3.21
N ASN A 444 -36.84 4.23 2.25
CA ASN A 444 -38.22 4.65 1.98
C ASN A 444 -39.07 3.50 1.43
N ASP A 445 -38.47 2.62 0.63
CA ASP A 445 -39.15 1.44 0.08
C ASP A 445 -39.44 0.42 1.17
N LEU A 446 -38.47 0.15 2.05
CA LEU A 446 -38.67 -0.67 3.25
C LEU A 446 -39.77 -0.08 4.13
N ARG A 447 -39.72 1.24 4.40
CA ARG A 447 -40.73 1.94 5.21
C ARG A 447 -42.13 1.77 4.61
N LYS A 448 -42.26 1.93 3.29
CA LYS A 448 -43.54 1.77 2.57
C LYS A 448 -44.04 0.33 2.68
N HIS A 449 -43.17 -0.65 2.41
CA HIS A 449 -43.50 -2.06 2.44
C HIS A 449 -43.99 -2.52 3.84
N PHE A 450 -43.29 -2.15 4.92
CA PHE A 450 -43.70 -2.53 6.27
C PHE A 450 -45.01 -1.87 6.71
N ARG A 451 -45.23 -0.60 6.34
CA ARG A 451 -46.50 0.09 6.62
C ARG A 451 -47.68 -0.56 5.91
N GLU A 452 -47.52 -0.97 4.66
CA GLU A 452 -48.56 -1.64 3.87
C GLU A 452 -48.96 -3.00 4.47
N HIS A 453 -48.06 -3.65 5.21
CA HIS A 453 -48.31 -4.93 5.88
C HIS A 453 -48.55 -4.78 7.40
N ASN A 454 -48.98 -3.59 7.85
CA ASN A 454 -49.30 -3.27 9.25
C ASN A 454 -48.15 -3.51 10.26
N GLN A 455 -46.90 -3.56 9.83
CA GLN A 455 -45.74 -3.62 10.70
C GLN A 455 -45.19 -2.21 10.96
N LYS A 456 -45.20 -1.79 12.23
CA LYS A 456 -44.56 -0.53 12.65
C LYS A 456 -43.12 -0.82 13.08
N ILE A 457 -42.18 -0.51 12.20
CA ILE A 457 -40.74 -0.60 12.48
C ILE A 457 -40.20 0.82 12.70
N ASP A 458 -39.38 0.99 13.74
CA ASP A 458 -38.74 2.26 14.06
C ASP A 458 -37.74 2.67 12.97
N GLU A 459 -37.57 3.99 12.77
CA GLU A 459 -36.73 4.55 11.72
C GLU A 459 -35.26 4.13 11.86
N ARG A 460 -34.75 4.00 13.09
CA ARG A 460 -33.39 3.51 13.33
C ARG A 460 -33.23 2.07 12.88
N VAL A 461 -34.23 1.23 13.16
CA VAL A 461 -34.23 -0.18 12.78
C VAL A 461 -34.29 -0.34 11.26
N LEU A 462 -35.05 0.49 10.54
CA LEU A 462 -35.08 0.46 9.07
C LEU A 462 -33.70 0.74 8.45
N HIS A 463 -32.97 1.72 9.00
CA HIS A 463 -31.60 2.01 8.56
C HIS A 463 -30.65 0.87 8.89
N GLU A 464 -30.78 0.25 10.06
CA GLU A 464 -30.00 -0.94 10.42
C GLU A 464 -30.28 -2.12 9.47
N LEU A 465 -31.55 -2.40 9.15
CA LEU A 465 -31.96 -3.47 8.23
C LEU A 465 -31.39 -3.25 6.82
N LEU A 466 -31.44 -2.00 6.33
CA LEU A 466 -30.85 -1.67 5.04
C LEU A 466 -29.33 -1.86 5.08
N ASN A 467 -28.67 -1.32 6.10
CA ASN A 467 -27.23 -1.36 6.26
C ASN A 467 -26.67 -2.78 6.48
N GLU A 468 -27.50 -3.73 6.93
CA GLU A 468 -27.11 -5.15 7.02
C GLU A 468 -26.96 -5.82 5.65
N VAL A 469 -27.69 -5.33 4.65
CA VAL A 469 -27.77 -5.95 3.31
C VAL A 469 -27.00 -5.13 2.28
N ASP A 470 -26.97 -3.81 2.43
CA ASP A 470 -26.14 -2.88 1.67
C ASP A 470 -24.66 -3.13 2.02
N LEU A 471 -23.97 -3.91 1.18
CA LEU A 471 -22.58 -4.31 1.36
C LEU A 471 -21.63 -3.24 0.84
N ASN A 472 -22.05 -2.49 -0.17
CA ASN A 472 -21.27 -1.44 -0.80
C ASN A 472 -21.40 -0.06 -0.11
N LYS A 473 -22.31 0.07 0.86
CA LYS A 473 -22.62 1.28 1.66
C LYS A 473 -23.09 2.47 0.85
N ASN A 474 -23.75 2.23 -0.29
CA ASN A 474 -24.30 3.30 -1.13
C ASN A 474 -25.67 3.82 -0.63
N GLY A 475 -26.24 3.23 0.43
CA GLY A 475 -27.54 3.60 0.99
C GLY A 475 -28.74 2.93 0.31
N GLU A 476 -28.48 1.98 -0.60
CA GLU A 476 -29.45 1.26 -1.41
C GLU A 476 -29.11 -0.23 -1.40
N ILE A 477 -30.11 -1.11 -1.55
CA ILE A 477 -29.88 -2.54 -1.74
C ILE A 477 -30.05 -2.86 -3.22
N GLU A 478 -28.98 -3.30 -3.86
CA GLU A 478 -28.99 -3.78 -5.24
C GLU A 478 -29.39 -5.27 -5.31
N ILE A 479 -29.89 -5.70 -6.47
CA ILE A 479 -30.33 -7.10 -6.67
C ILE A 479 -29.20 -8.12 -6.44
N ALA A 480 -27.95 -7.75 -6.73
CA ALA A 480 -26.79 -8.60 -6.52
C ALA A 480 -26.52 -8.84 -5.03
N GLU A 481 -26.64 -7.80 -4.19
CA GLU A 481 -26.49 -7.88 -2.74
C GLU A 481 -27.64 -8.69 -2.13
N PHE A 482 -28.84 -8.53 -2.68
CA PHE A 482 -30.00 -9.34 -2.31
C PHE A 482 -29.79 -10.84 -2.60
N PHE A 483 -29.18 -11.20 -3.73
CA PHE A 483 -28.82 -12.60 -4.01
C PHE A 483 -27.74 -13.14 -3.09
N GLN A 484 -26.75 -12.34 -2.71
CA GLN A 484 -25.70 -12.75 -1.77
C GLN A 484 -26.24 -13.00 -0.37
N LEU A 485 -27.18 -12.17 0.09
CA LEU A 485 -27.89 -12.38 1.34
C LEU A 485 -28.52 -13.79 1.38
N TYR A 486 -29.28 -14.16 0.35
CA TYR A 486 -29.91 -15.48 0.28
C TYR A 486 -28.91 -16.62 0.08
N SER A 487 -27.84 -16.40 -0.69
CA SER A 487 -26.76 -17.38 -0.87
C SER A 487 -26.03 -17.65 0.46
N GLY A 488 -25.76 -16.61 1.26
CA GLY A 488 -25.10 -16.72 2.57
C GLY A 488 -25.98 -17.42 3.61
N LEU A 489 -27.29 -17.20 3.58
CA LEU A 489 -28.23 -17.93 4.43
C LEU A 489 -28.31 -19.43 4.08
N LYS A 490 -28.21 -19.77 2.80
CA LYS A 490 -28.23 -21.16 2.33
C LYS A 490 -26.92 -21.90 2.59
N GLY A 491 -25.78 -21.26 2.33
CA GLY A 491 -24.46 -21.85 2.53
C GLY A 491 -24.01 -21.89 4.00
N GLY A 492 -24.84 -21.40 4.93
CA GLY A 492 -24.56 -21.42 6.37
C GLY A 492 -23.57 -20.35 6.83
N GLN A 493 -23.10 -19.47 5.94
CA GLN A 493 -22.25 -18.33 6.31
C GLN A 493 -23.01 -17.28 7.12
N LEU A 494 -24.32 -17.18 6.91
CA LEU A 494 -25.24 -16.37 7.72
C LEU A 494 -26.22 -17.31 8.42
N THR A 495 -26.25 -17.25 9.75
CA THR A 495 -27.18 -18.06 10.56
C THR A 495 -28.62 -17.53 10.47
N SER A 496 -28.76 -16.20 10.38
CA SER A 496 -30.03 -15.48 10.23
C SER A 496 -29.77 -14.06 9.71
N ASN A 497 -30.80 -13.41 9.18
CA ASN A 497 -30.78 -11.99 8.84
C ASN A 497 -32.13 -11.37 9.20
N ARG A 498 -32.13 -10.19 9.82
CA ARG A 498 -33.34 -9.57 10.35
C ARG A 498 -34.30 -9.15 9.24
N LEU A 499 -33.80 -8.62 8.13
CA LEU A 499 -34.63 -8.24 6.99
C LEU A 499 -35.35 -9.46 6.41
N VAL A 500 -34.63 -10.57 6.21
CA VAL A 500 -35.24 -11.82 5.71
C VAL A 500 -36.26 -12.37 6.70
N GLY A 501 -35.98 -12.34 8.01
CA GLY A 501 -36.92 -12.76 9.04
C GLY A 501 -38.26 -12.01 8.95
N TYR A 502 -38.23 -10.69 8.83
CA TYR A 502 -39.45 -9.91 8.64
C TYR A 502 -40.16 -10.23 7.32
N LEU A 503 -39.42 -10.40 6.23
CA LEU A 503 -40.01 -10.75 4.93
C LEU A 503 -40.65 -12.15 4.95
N ASP A 504 -40.08 -13.09 5.70
CA ASP A 504 -40.60 -14.44 5.88
C ASP A 504 -41.87 -14.47 6.73
N GLU A 505 -41.99 -13.59 7.72
CA GLU A 505 -43.21 -13.41 8.50
C GLU A 505 -44.36 -12.84 7.65
N ILE A 506 -44.05 -11.92 6.74
CA ILE A 506 -45.06 -11.25 5.90
C ILE A 506 -45.49 -12.14 4.72
N HIS A 507 -44.55 -12.82 4.06
CA HIS A 507 -44.78 -13.54 2.80
C HIS A 507 -44.69 -15.07 2.92
N GLY A 508 -44.49 -15.60 4.13
CA GLY A 508 -44.25 -17.01 4.40
C GLY A 508 -42.78 -17.43 4.22
N THR A 509 -42.33 -18.47 4.93
CA THR A 509 -40.95 -18.95 4.88
C THR A 509 -40.61 -19.54 3.50
N PRO A 510 -39.52 -19.13 2.83
CA PRO A 510 -39.07 -19.77 1.62
C PRO A 510 -38.47 -21.14 1.96
N SER A 511 -38.68 -22.13 1.08
CA SER A 511 -37.99 -23.41 1.15
C SER A 511 -36.52 -23.26 0.75
N VAL A 512 -35.72 -22.60 1.59
CA VAL A 512 -34.26 -22.67 1.49
C VAL A 512 -33.88 -23.97 2.20
N ASN A 513 -33.87 -25.08 1.45
CA ASN A 513 -33.43 -26.36 1.98
C ASN A 513 -31.99 -26.22 2.47
N ARG A 514 -31.81 -26.15 3.79
CA ARG A 514 -30.49 -26.32 4.41
C ARG A 514 -30.02 -27.71 4.05
N ALA A 515 -29.08 -27.82 3.12
CA ALA A 515 -28.35 -29.06 2.95
C ALA A 515 -27.51 -29.27 4.22
N CYS A 516 -28.06 -30.00 5.19
CA CYS A 516 -27.30 -30.60 6.27
C CYS A 516 -26.37 -31.65 5.66
N GLY A 517 -25.25 -31.21 5.08
CA GLY A 517 -24.09 -32.02 4.80
C GLY A 517 -23.11 -31.81 5.94
N GLY A 518 -23.23 -32.63 6.99
CA GLY A 518 -22.14 -32.82 7.93
C GLY A 518 -21.00 -33.57 7.23
N ILE A 519 -19.80 -33.02 7.32
CA ILE A 519 -18.55 -33.76 7.57
C ILE A 519 -17.74 -32.92 8.55
#